data_AF-A0A8T7JZC6-F1
#
_entry.id   AF-A0A8T7JZC6-F1
#
_cell.length_a   1.000
_cell.length_b   1.000
_cell.length_c   1.000
_cell.angle_alpha   90.00
_cell.angle_beta   90.00
_cell.angle_gamma   90.00
#
_symmetry.space_group_name_H-M   'P 1'
#
loop_
_entity.id
_entity.type
_entity.pdbx_description
1 polymer ?
#
loop_
_entity_poly.entity_id
_entity_poly.type
_entity_poly.pdbx_seq_one_letter_code
_entity_poly.pdbx_strand_id
1 'polypeptide(L)' 'MSRDLRKYMRDTNVRLVAGAILLLFIVGLGLIWLIYGFGAAVTGFLCILGAFFPIGLIFLALFGMDWIVKRANPDKDRTD' A
#
# COMPACT_ATOMS: atom_id res chain seq x y z
N MET A 1 22.91 -9.04 -22.68
CA MET A 1 21.97 -7.91 -22.45
C MET A 1 20.85 -8.38 -21.51
N SER A 2 21.20 -8.60 -20.25
CA SER A 2 20.27 -8.95 -19.16
C SER A 2 19.55 -7.68 -18.72
N ARG A 3 18.49 -7.31 -19.44
CA ARG A 3 17.63 -6.19 -19.03
C ARG A 3 16.93 -6.63 -17.74
N ASP A 4 17.14 -5.90 -16.66
CA ASP A 4 16.55 -6.12 -15.34
C ASP A 4 15.00 -6.20 -15.41
N LEU A 5 14.45 -7.40 -15.62
CA LEU A 5 12.99 -7.66 -15.52
C LEU A 5 12.45 -7.31 -14.13
N ARG A 6 13.32 -7.35 -13.11
CA ARG A 6 13.00 -7.07 -11.70
C ARG A 6 12.78 -5.59 -11.39
N LYS A 7 13.28 -4.67 -12.22
CA LYS A 7 12.88 -3.25 -12.14
C LYS A 7 11.51 -3.02 -12.78
N TYR A 8 11.25 -3.65 -13.93
CA TYR A 8 9.99 -3.46 -14.66
C TYR A 8 8.76 -4.04 -13.96
N MET A 9 8.87 -5.19 -13.28
CA MET A 9 7.73 -5.75 -12.53
C MET A 9 7.27 -4.86 -11.37
N ARG A 10 8.17 -4.05 -10.79
CA ARG A 10 7.87 -3.18 -9.66
C ARG A 10 7.06 -1.96 -10.07
N ASP A 11 7.45 -1.31 -11.18
CA ASP A 11 6.72 -0.17 -11.73
C ASP A 11 5.33 -0.55 -12.23
N THR A 12 5.20 -1.73 -12.87
CA THR A 12 3.89 -2.23 -13.30
C THR A 12 2.96 -2.50 -12.11
N ASN A 13 3.45 -3.12 -11.04
CA ASN A 13 2.63 -3.42 -9.87
C ASN A 13 2.12 -2.15 -9.19
N VAL A 14 2.98 -1.13 -9.03
CA VAL A 14 2.57 0.16 -8.44
C VAL A 14 1.47 0.82 -9.28
N ARG A 15 1.62 0.82 -10.60
CA ARG A 15 0.61 1.39 -11.50
C ARG A 15 -0.70 0.59 -11.50
N LEU A 16 -0.62 -0.74 -11.38
CA LEU A 16 -1.79 -1.61 -11.29
C LEU A 16 -2.56 -1.37 -9.98
N VAL A 17 -1.84 -1.31 -8.86
CA VAL A 17 -2.43 -1.01 -7.54
C VAL A 17 -3.02 0.39 -7.51
N ALA A 18 -2.30 1.40 -8.02
CA ALA A 18 -2.81 2.76 -8.10
C ALA A 18 -4.06 2.87 -8.98
N GLY A 19 -4.08 2.19 -10.13
CA GLY A 19 -5.24 2.12 -11.02
C GLY A 19 -6.43 1.43 -10.36
N ALA A 20 -6.20 0.30 -9.69
CA ALA A 20 -7.23 -0.43 -8.97
C ALA A 20 -7.84 0.42 -7.84
N ILE A 21 -7.01 1.11 -7.05
CA ILE A 21 -7.47 2.02 -5.99
C ILE A 21 -8.30 3.15 -6.60
N LEU A 22 -7.82 3.83 -7.65
CA LEU A 22 -8.57 4.90 -8.31
C LEU A 22 -9.94 4.43 -8.80
N LEU A 23 -10.00 3.26 -9.44
CA LEU A 23 -11.24 2.69 -9.94
C LEU A 23 -12.19 2.36 -8.79
N LEU A 24 -11.70 1.74 -7.72
CA LEU A 24 -12.48 1.38 -6.53
C LEU A 24 -13.05 2.65 -5.85
N PHE A 25 -12.26 3.70 -5.68
CA PHE A 25 -12.73 4.95 -5.09
C PHE A 25 -13.73 5.69 -5.98
N ILE A 26 -13.44 5.86 -7.27
CA ILE A 26 -14.30 6.63 -8.18
C ILE A 26 -15.58 5.86 -8.51
N VAL A 27 -15.44 4.62 -9.01
CA VAL A 27 -16.59 3.82 -9.45
C VAL A 27 -17.33 3.22 -8.26
N GLY A 28 -16.61 2.71 -7.26
CA GLY A 28 -17.24 2.13 -6.07
C GLY A 28 -18.03 3.18 -5.28
N LEU A 29 -17.39 4.27 -4.85
CA LEU A 29 -18.10 5.30 -4.10
C LEU A 29 -19.10 6.07 -4.97
N GLY A 30 -18.80 6.30 -6.25
CA GLY A 30 -19.71 6.93 -7.18
C GLY A 30 -21.00 6.12 -7.37
N LEU A 31 -20.90 4.80 -7.51
CA LEU A 31 -22.07 3.92 -7.64
C LEU A 31 -22.87 3.84 -6.33
N ILE A 32 -22.19 3.78 -5.19
CA ILE A 32 -22.83 3.81 -3.87
C ILE A 32 -23.57 5.14 -3.65
N TRP A 33 -22.96 6.26 -4.03
CA TRP A 33 -23.59 7.57 -3.90
C TRP A 33 -24.84 7.70 -4.76
N LEU A 34 -24.83 7.15 -5.97
CA LEU A 34 -25.96 7.20 -6.89
C LEU A 34 -27.15 6.34 -6.42
N ILE A 35 -26.89 5.18 -5.80
CA ILE A 35 -27.96 4.24 -5.39
C ILE A 35 -28.42 4.47 -3.94
N TYR A 36 -27.48 4.65 -3.00
CA TYR A 36 -27.73 4.67 -1.56
C TYR A 36 -27.60 6.07 -0.92
N GLY A 37 -27.22 7.08 -1.70
CA GLY A 37 -27.08 8.45 -1.24
C GLY A 37 -25.81 8.72 -0.43
N PHE A 38 -25.72 9.93 0.13
CA PHE A 38 -24.48 10.46 0.75
C PHE A 38 -24.03 9.66 1.99
N GLY A 39 -24.97 9.23 2.83
CA GLY A 39 -24.64 8.50 4.06
C GLY A 39 -23.89 7.18 3.80
N ALA A 40 -24.28 6.45 2.77
CA ALA A 40 -23.63 5.19 2.40
C ALA A 40 -22.27 5.39 1.73
N ALA A 41 -22.07 6.50 1.01
CA ALA A 41 -20.77 6.83 0.44
C ALA A 41 -19.72 7.08 1.54
N VAL A 42 -20.11 7.74 2.64
CA VAL A 42 -19.22 8.00 3.78
C VAL A 42 -18.85 6.71 4.51
N THR A 43 -19.79 5.81 4.74
CA THR A 43 -19.51 4.51 5.38
C THR A 43 -18.64 3.62 4.50
N GLY A 44 -18.89 3.60 3.19
CA GLY A 44 -18.02 2.91 2.22
C GLY A 44 -16.59 3.46 2.21
N PHE A 45 -16.44 4.79 2.26
CA PHE A 45 -15.13 5.44 2.36
C PHE A 45 -14.39 5.06 3.66
N LEU A 46 -15.10 5.09 4.80
CA LEU A 46 -14.56 4.68 6.09
C LEU A 46 -14.16 3.21 6.12
N CYS A 47 -14.90 2.34 5.43
CA CYS A 47 -14.57 0.91 5.30
C CYS A 47 -13.25 0.70 4.56
N ILE A 48 -13.03 1.40 3.44
CA ILE A 48 -11.79 1.31 2.68
C ILE A 48 -10.60 1.85 3.49
N LEU A 49 -10.78 2.95 4.21
CA LEU A 49 -9.77 3.47 5.15
C LEU A 49 -9.49 2.46 6.29
N GLY A 50 -10.52 1.81 6.81
CA GLY A 50 -10.39 0.76 7.82
C GLY A 50 -9.60 -0.45 7.31
N ALA A 51 -9.78 -0.84 6.05
CA ALA A 51 -8.99 -1.91 5.43
C ALA A 51 -7.50 -1.54 5.26
N PHE A 52 -7.19 -0.24 5.16
CA PHE A 52 -5.81 0.24 5.16
C PHE A 52 -5.12 0.10 6.51
N PHE A 53 -5.88 0.06 7.61
CA PHE A 53 -5.35 -0.06 8.96
C PHE A 53 -4.48 -1.32 9.18
N PRO A 54 -4.95 -2.56 8.91
CA PRO A 54 -4.13 -3.76 9.07
C PRO A 54 -2.92 -3.78 8.13
N ILE A 55 -3.07 -3.26 6.90
CA ILE A 55 -1.96 -3.16 5.95
C ILE A 55 -0.86 -2.26 6.51
N GLY A 56 -1.24 -1.09 7.01
CA GLY A 56 -0.32 -0.15 7.67
C GLY A 56 0.32 -0.75 8.91
N LEU A 57 -0.45 -1.49 9.73
CA LEU A 57 0.06 -2.16 10.92
C LEU A 57 1.14 -3.21 10.58
N ILE A 58 0.94 -4.00 9.52
CA ILE A 58 1.92 -4.98 9.06
C ILE A 58 3.20 -4.28 8.60
N PHE A 59 3.08 -3.22 7.79
CA PHE A 59 4.23 -2.43 7.34
C PHE A 59 4.98 -1.79 8.52
N LEU A 60 4.25 -1.26 9.50
CA LEU A 60 4.83 -0.68 10.71
C LEU A 60 5.60 -1.74 11.52
N ALA A 61 5.05 -2.93 11.67
CA ALA A 61 5.72 -4.04 12.35
C ALA A 61 6.99 -4.46 11.60
N LEU A 62 6.93 -4.58 10.26
CA LEU A 62 8.09 -4.91 9.44
C LEU A 62 9.19 -3.84 9.53
N PHE A 63 8.81 -2.56 9.45
CA PHE A 63 9.74 -1.44 9.55
C PHE A 63 10.33 -1.32 10.95
N GLY A 64 9.54 -1.58 12.00
CA GLY A 64 10.01 -1.62 13.37
C GLY A 64 11.08 -2.69 13.59
N MET A 65 10.88 -3.90 13.05
CA MET A 65 11.90 -4.95 13.08
C MET A 65 13.17 -4.55 12.32
N ASP A 66 13.04 -4.01 11.11
CA ASP A 66 14.17 -3.54 10.30
C ASP A 66 14.98 -2.47 11.05
N TRP A 67 14.28 -1.52 11.69
CA TRP A 67 14.90 -0.47 12.49
C TRP A 67 15.64 -1.01 13.72
N ILE A 68 15.07 -2.00 14.41
CA ILE A 68 15.71 -2.67 15.56
C ILE A 68 16.94 -3.45 15.11
N VAL A 69 16.86 -4.23 14.03
CA VAL A 69 17.99 -5.02 13.48
C VAL A 69 19.11 -4.10 13.03
N LYS A 70 18.78 -3.01 12.32
CA LYS A 70 19.75 -2.01 11.86
C LYS A 70 20.43 -1.27 13.02
N ARG A 71 19.73 -1.08 14.13
CA ARG A 71 20.29 -0.48 15.35
C ARG A 71 21.09 -1.47 16.19
N ALA A 72 20.80 -2.77 16.10
CA ALA A 72 21.48 -3.83 16.84
C ALA A 72 22.80 -4.30 16.20
N ASN A 73 23.04 -4.03 14.91
CA ASN A 73 24.30 -4.35 14.23
C ASN A 73 25.00 -3.09 13.66
N PRO A 74 25.52 -2.19 14.51
CA PRO A 74 26.30 -1.01 14.09
C PRO A 74 27.70 -1.33 13.52
N ASP A 75 28.07 -2.61 13.40
CA ASP A 75 29.43 -3.04 13.09
C ASP A 75 29.44 -4.17 12.05
N LYS A 76 29.67 -3.81 10.77
CA LYS A 76 30.45 -4.55 9.76
C LYS A 76 30.47 -3.80 8.42
N ASP A 77 31.12 -2.64 8.39
CA ASP A 77 31.55 -1.95 7.16
C ASP A 77 33.04 -1.55 7.22
N ARG A 78 33.86 -2.40 7.83
CA ARG A 78 35.33 -2.39 7.65
C ARG A 78 35.73 -3.77 7.13
N THR A 79 36.25 -3.81 5.90
CA THR A 79 36.67 -4.96 5.05
C THR A 79 35.50 -5.72 4.38
N ASP A 80 35.27 -5.69 3.07
CA ASP A 80 36.07 -5.32 1.89
C ASP A 80 35.16 -4.79 0.76
#